data_AF-A0A1Q7SIG1-F1
#
_entry.id   AF-A0A1Q7SIG1-F1
#
_cell.length_a   1.000
_cell.length_b   1.000
_cell.length_c   1.000
_cell.angle_alpha   90.00
_cell.angle_beta   90.00
_cell.angle_gamma   90.00
#
_symmetry.space_group_name_H-M   'P 1'
#
loop_
_entity.id
_entity.type
_entity.pdbx_description
1 polymer ?
#
loop_
_entity_poly.entity_id
_entity_poly.type
_entity_poly.pdbx_seq_one_letter_code
_entity_poly.pdbx_strand_id
1 'polypeptide(L)'
;MQDVRAASGGGVQISRSSAPKRTNPWVFWLVCFLHWHRVMNPKANELAARLKRFATRIVRFSRALPKDSSTDAIARQLRKSGTGEAANYHSARRARSRREFIAKLGVAAEEADETEHWLAVIDGAAIVSTTA
;
A
#
# COMPACT_ATOMS: atom_id res chain seq x y z
N MET A 1 -78.31 14.03 -10.16
CA MET A 1 -79.25 12.96 -10.53
C MET A 1 -78.53 12.12 -11.57
N GLN A 2 -78.39 10.82 -11.28
CA GLN A 2 -78.04 9.66 -12.12
C GLN A 2 -77.77 9.94 -13.62
N ASP A 3 -76.76 9.36 -14.28
CA ASP A 3 -76.58 7.92 -14.35
C ASP A 3 -75.22 7.49 -14.92
N VAL A 4 -74.87 6.25 -14.59
CA VAL A 4 -73.72 5.45 -15.04
C VAL A 4 -74.12 4.62 -16.26
N ARG A 5 -73.26 4.54 -17.30
CA ARG A 5 -72.89 3.34 -18.12
C ARG A 5 -72.13 3.74 -19.41
N ALA A 6 -70.86 3.31 -19.53
CA ALA A 6 -70.38 2.14 -20.30
C ALA A 6 -69.99 2.53 -21.75
N ALA A 7 -68.70 2.78 -22.01
CA ALA A 7 -67.65 1.82 -22.39
C ALA A 7 -67.56 1.59 -23.91
N SER A 8 -66.49 2.10 -24.53
CA SER A 8 -66.00 1.59 -25.83
C SER A 8 -64.50 1.81 -25.98
N GLY A 9 -63.75 0.71 -25.85
CA GLY A 9 -62.62 0.35 -26.71
C GLY A 9 -61.45 1.32 -26.84
N GLY A 10 -60.38 1.06 -26.09
CA GLY A 10 -59.08 1.70 -26.28
C GLY A 10 -57.98 0.94 -25.54
N GLY A 11 -57.81 -0.34 -25.87
CA GLY A 11 -56.74 -1.16 -25.29
C GLY A 11 -55.37 -0.71 -25.80
N VAL A 12 -54.67 0.11 -25.03
CA VAL A 12 -53.22 0.32 -25.21
C VAL A 12 -52.51 -0.88 -24.59
N GLN A 13 -51.92 -1.72 -25.45
CA GLN A 13 -51.01 -2.78 -25.03
C GLN A 13 -49.73 -2.15 -24.48
N ILE A 14 -49.63 -2.03 -23.16
CA ILE A 14 -48.37 -1.72 -22.49
C ILE A 14 -47.49 -2.97 -22.60
N SER A 15 -46.45 -2.90 -23.44
CA SER A 15 -45.46 -3.98 -23.50
C SER A 15 -44.83 -4.12 -22.12
N ARG A 16 -45.02 -5.29 -21.50
CA ARG A 16 -44.33 -5.62 -20.26
C ARG A 16 -42.84 -5.60 -20.58
N SER A 17 -42.11 -4.63 -20.04
CA SER A 17 -40.66 -4.64 -20.06
C SER A 17 -40.20 -5.96 -19.43
N SER A 18 -39.36 -6.66 -20.17
CA SER A 18 -38.84 -7.97 -19.79
C SER A 18 -38.14 -7.87 -18.44
N ALA A 19 -38.56 -8.72 -17.50
CA ALA A 19 -37.92 -8.86 -16.20
C ALA A 19 -36.40 -9.08 -16.38
N PRO A 20 -35.54 -8.44 -15.56
CA PRO A 20 -34.10 -8.61 -15.69
C PRO A 20 -33.73 -10.09 -15.57
N LYS A 21 -32.98 -10.59 -16.55
CA LYS A 21 -32.58 -12.01 -16.64
C LYS A 21 -31.88 -12.41 -15.33
N ARG A 22 -32.35 -13.50 -14.72
CA ARG A 22 -31.75 -14.14 -13.53
C ARG A 22 -30.23 -14.20 -13.73
N THR A 23 -29.49 -13.41 -12.97
CA THR A 23 -28.03 -13.50 -12.92
C THR A 23 -27.68 -14.91 -12.48
N ASN A 24 -26.83 -15.59 -13.24
CA ASN A 24 -26.46 -16.97 -12.98
C ASN A 24 -25.83 -17.04 -11.56
N PRO A 25 -26.44 -17.76 -10.60
CA PRO A 25 -25.95 -17.80 -9.23
C PRO A 25 -24.51 -18.32 -9.15
N TRP A 26 -24.10 -19.15 -10.10
CA TRP A 26 -22.71 -19.61 -10.23
C TRP A 26 -21.74 -18.52 -10.67
N VAL A 27 -22.17 -17.57 -11.51
CA VAL A 27 -21.34 -16.41 -11.89
C VAL A 27 -21.22 -15.45 -10.72
N PHE A 28 -22.29 -15.24 -9.94
CA PHE A 28 -22.23 -14.45 -8.71
C PHE A 28 -21.28 -15.09 -7.68
N TRP A 29 -21.41 -16.39 -7.44
CA TRP A 29 -20.48 -17.12 -6.57
C TRP A 29 -19.05 -17.13 -7.09
N LEU A 30 -18.81 -17.26 -8.40
CA LEU A 30 -17.48 -17.18 -9.01
C LEU A 30 -16.87 -15.79 -8.85
N VAL A 31 -17.64 -14.72 -9.09
CA VAL A 31 -17.19 -13.34 -8.88
C VAL A 31 -16.92 -13.08 -7.40
N CYS A 32 -17.80 -13.52 -6.50
CA CYS A 32 -17.57 -13.44 -5.06
C CYS A 32 -16.36 -14.27 -4.62
N PHE A 33 -16.13 -15.46 -5.17
CA PHE A 33 -14.98 -16.33 -4.85
C PHE A 33 -13.66 -15.73 -5.37
N LEU A 34 -13.67 -15.15 -6.57
CA LEU A 34 -12.53 -14.43 -7.17
C LEU A 34 -12.26 -13.09 -6.46
N HIS A 35 -13.29 -12.42 -5.93
CA HIS A 35 -13.16 -11.19 -5.14
C HIS A 35 -12.74 -11.47 -3.68
N TRP A 36 -13.17 -12.61 -3.11
CA TRP A 36 -12.86 -13.06 -1.75
C TRP A 36 -11.40 -13.52 -1.59
N HIS A 37 -10.81 -14.13 -2.61
CA HIS A 37 -9.47 -14.75 -2.50
C HIS A 37 -8.29 -13.78 -2.66
N ARG A 38 -8.51 -12.46 -2.65
CA ARG A 38 -7.46 -11.43 -2.84
C ARG A 38 -7.33 -10.45 -1.67
N VAL A 39 -7.66 -10.89 -0.45
CA VAL A 39 -7.30 -10.13 0.76
C VAL A 39 -5.79 -10.26 0.98
N MET A 40 -5.03 -9.28 0.47
CA MET A 40 -3.63 -9.08 0.80
C MET A 40 -3.44 -9.09 2.33
N ASN A 41 -2.38 -9.74 2.83
CA ASN A 41 -2.08 -9.77 4.26
C ASN A 41 -1.98 -8.33 4.81
N PRO A 42 -2.91 -7.89 5.69
CA PRO A 42 -3.00 -6.50 6.12
C PRO A 42 -1.73 -6.03 6.81
N LYS A 43 -1.07 -6.90 7.58
CA LYS A 43 0.19 -6.60 8.26
C LYS A 43 1.32 -6.32 7.27
N ALA A 44 1.39 -7.07 6.17
CA ALA A 44 2.42 -6.88 5.15
C ALA A 44 2.28 -5.54 4.42
N ASN A 45 1.03 -5.12 4.14
CA ASN A 45 0.76 -3.82 3.54
C ASN A 45 1.05 -2.67 4.50
N GLU A 46 0.71 -2.83 5.78
CA GLU A 46 1.00 -1.85 6.81
C GLU A 46 2.51 -1.64 6.98
N LEU A 47 3.30 -2.72 7.04
CA LEU A 47 4.75 -2.64 7.10
C LEU A 47 5.34 -1.94 5.87
N ALA A 48 4.88 -2.29 4.66
CA ALA A 48 5.31 -1.61 3.44
C ALA A 48 5.03 -0.09 3.49
N ALA A 49 3.86 0.30 3.99
CA ALA A 49 3.49 1.70 4.11
C ALA A 49 4.35 2.43 5.16
N ARG A 50 4.67 1.77 6.28
CA ARG A 50 5.57 2.30 7.33
C ARG A 50 6.98 2.52 6.78
N LEU A 51 7.56 1.53 6.10
CA LEU A 51 8.90 1.64 5.50
C LEU A 51 8.96 2.74 4.44
N LYS A 52 7.92 2.89 3.60
CA LYS A 52 7.85 4.01 2.64
C LYS A 52 7.86 5.38 3.33
N ARG A 53 7.09 5.54 4.42
CA ARG A 53 7.08 6.78 5.20
C ARG A 53 8.43 7.03 5.86
N PHE A 54 9.06 5.99 6.39
CA PHE A 54 10.39 6.05 6.98
C PHE A 54 11.46 6.49 5.96
N ALA A 55 11.55 5.83 4.82
CA ALA A 55 12.45 6.21 3.73
C ALA A 55 12.25 7.67 3.28
N THR A 56 10.99 8.14 3.21
CA THR A 56 10.68 9.54 2.90
C THR A 56 11.20 10.50 3.98
N ARG A 57 11.08 10.13 5.26
CA ARG A 57 11.62 10.90 6.39
C ARG A 57 13.14 10.96 6.34
N ILE A 58 13.82 9.85 6.07
CA ILE A 58 15.28 9.79 5.92
C ILE A 58 15.75 10.74 4.81
N VAL A 59 15.10 10.72 3.65
CA VAL A 59 15.46 11.63 2.55
C VAL A 59 15.30 13.09 2.98
N ARG A 60 14.20 13.45 3.64
CA ARG A 60 13.96 14.81 4.15
C ARG A 60 15.00 15.22 5.21
N PHE A 61 15.25 14.34 6.18
CA PHE A 61 16.23 14.54 7.23
C PHE A 61 17.64 14.75 6.65
N SER A 62 18.08 13.88 5.76
CA SER A 62 19.40 13.98 5.12
C SER A 62 19.61 15.25 4.28
N ARG A 63 18.51 15.90 3.84
CA ARG A 63 18.56 17.19 3.13
C ARG A 63 18.69 18.37 4.07
N ALA A 64 18.19 18.23 5.30
CA ALA A 64 18.23 19.26 6.34
C ALA A 64 19.55 19.29 7.12
N LEU A 65 20.40 18.26 6.97
CA LEU A 65 21.71 18.23 7.58
C LEU A 65 22.62 19.38 7.06
N PRO A 66 23.54 19.89 7.90
CA PRO A 66 24.53 20.90 7.51
C PRO A 66 25.29 20.51 6.24
N LYS A 67 25.66 21.53 5.45
CA LYS A 67 26.40 21.36 4.20
C LYS A 67 27.90 21.46 4.46
N ASP A 68 28.48 20.32 4.81
CA ASP A 68 29.92 20.12 4.89
C ASP A 68 30.30 18.74 4.32
N SER A 69 31.59 18.55 4.02
CA SER A 69 32.08 17.34 3.36
C SER A 69 31.87 16.07 4.18
N SER A 70 31.96 16.15 5.52
CA SER A 70 31.79 15.01 6.42
C SER A 70 30.32 14.62 6.54
N THR A 71 29.44 15.60 6.75
CA THR A 71 27.99 15.38 6.82
C THR A 71 27.43 14.93 5.47
N ASP A 72 27.96 15.40 4.35
CA ASP A 72 27.55 14.94 3.02
C ASP A 72 27.88 13.44 2.80
N ALA A 73 29.01 12.96 3.32
CA ALA A 73 29.37 11.54 3.25
C ALA A 73 28.41 10.69 4.09
N ILE A 74 28.14 11.10 5.33
CA ILE A 74 27.17 10.44 6.22
C ILE A 74 25.77 10.46 5.59
N ALA A 75 25.32 11.61 5.09
CA ALA A 75 24.01 11.77 4.48
C ALA A 75 23.83 10.87 3.23
N ARG A 76 24.91 10.62 2.47
CA ARG A 76 24.88 9.67 1.35
C ARG A 76 24.66 8.23 1.84
N GLN A 77 25.39 7.79 2.85
CA GLN A 77 25.25 6.44 3.40
C GLN A 77 23.88 6.26 4.06
N LEU A 78 23.46 7.21 4.89
CA LEU A 78 22.13 7.20 5.52
C LEU A 78 20.99 7.13 4.50
N ARG A 79 21.08 7.87 3.39
CA ARG A 79 20.06 7.78 2.32
C ARG A 79 20.07 6.42 1.65
N LYS A 80 21.25 5.86 1.40
CA LYS A 80 21.38 4.55 0.77
C LYS A 80 20.71 3.50 1.64
N SER A 81 21.09 3.43 2.92
CA SER A 81 20.57 2.42 3.85
C SER A 81 19.08 2.62 4.13
N GLY A 82 18.68 3.84 4.51
CA GLY A 82 17.30 4.13 4.93
C GLY A 82 16.27 4.12 3.80
N THR A 83 16.70 4.15 2.54
CA THR A 83 15.82 3.87 1.39
C THR A 83 15.94 2.42 0.90
N GLY A 84 17.09 1.78 1.13
CA GLY A 84 17.38 0.37 0.82
C GLY A 84 16.45 -0.59 1.54
N GLU A 85 16.15 -0.38 2.83
CA GLU A 85 15.20 -1.20 3.60
C GLU A 85 13.83 -1.34 2.90
N ALA A 86 13.25 -0.22 2.47
CA ALA A 86 11.95 -0.18 1.83
C ALA A 86 11.99 -0.86 0.45
N ALA A 87 13.09 -0.69 -0.29
CA ALA A 87 13.30 -1.33 -1.59
C ALA A 87 13.49 -2.85 -1.45
N ASN A 88 14.27 -3.30 -0.48
CA ASN A 88 14.53 -4.70 -0.20
C ASN A 88 13.28 -5.41 0.32
N TYR A 89 12.49 -4.79 1.21
CA TYR A 89 11.20 -5.34 1.61
C TYR A 89 10.22 -5.46 0.44
N HIS A 90 10.20 -4.46 -0.45
CA HIS A 90 9.40 -4.50 -1.68
C HIS A 90 9.83 -5.64 -2.63
N SER A 91 11.13 -5.94 -2.70
CA SER A 91 11.66 -7.10 -3.42
C SER A 91 11.31 -8.43 -2.72
N ALA A 92 11.38 -8.49 -1.39
CA ALA A 92 11.02 -9.65 -0.59
C ALA A 92 9.56 -10.06 -0.82
N ARG A 93 8.63 -9.10 -0.89
CA ARG A 93 7.22 -9.34 -1.21
C ARG A 93 6.97 -10.00 -2.58
N ARG A 94 7.96 -10.00 -3.48
CA ARG A 94 7.92 -10.66 -4.80
C ARG A 94 8.77 -11.92 -4.88
N ALA A 95 9.27 -12.42 -3.74
CA ALA A 95 10.07 -13.63 -3.71
C ALA A 95 9.29 -14.84 -4.26
N ARG A 96 9.99 -15.72 -4.97
CA ARG A 96 9.42 -16.93 -5.60
C ARG A 96 9.41 -18.13 -4.67
N SER A 97 10.06 -18.03 -3.51
CA SER A 97 10.11 -19.08 -2.49
C SER A 97 10.24 -18.49 -1.09
N ARG A 98 9.92 -19.29 -0.06
CA ARG A 98 10.11 -18.91 1.35
C ARG A 98 11.57 -18.61 1.68
N ARG A 99 12.52 -19.39 1.13
CA ARG A 99 13.95 -19.17 1.33
C ARG A 99 14.41 -17.83 0.73
N GLU A 100 13.95 -17.52 -0.48
CA GLU A 100 14.23 -16.23 -1.12
C GLU A 100 13.60 -15.07 -0.34
N PHE A 101 12.38 -15.24 0.17
CA PHE A 101 11.72 -14.25 1.01
C PHE A 101 12.54 -13.93 2.26
N ILE A 102 12.99 -14.96 2.99
CA ILE A 102 13.80 -14.80 4.20
C ILE A 102 15.13 -14.12 3.88
N ALA A 103 15.82 -14.56 2.83
CA ALA A 103 17.10 -13.95 2.43
C ALA A 103 16.95 -12.45 2.12
N LYS A 104 15.94 -12.08 1.31
CA LYS A 104 15.68 -10.66 0.97
C LYS A 104 15.23 -9.83 2.16
N LEU A 105 14.48 -10.44 3.10
CA LEU A 105 14.09 -9.78 4.34
C LEU A 105 15.30 -9.57 5.25
N GLY A 106 16.27 -10.49 5.26
CA GLY A 106 17.55 -10.34 5.95
C GLY A 106 18.31 -9.11 5.46
N VAL A 107 18.44 -8.94 4.15
CA VAL A 107 19.05 -7.72 3.57
C VAL A 107 18.27 -6.46 3.97
N ALA A 108 16.94 -6.52 4.01
CA ALA A 108 16.15 -5.37 4.47
C ALA A 108 16.40 -5.04 5.96
N ALA A 109 16.75 -6.03 6.78
CA ALA A 109 17.12 -5.82 8.18
C ALA A 109 18.55 -5.27 8.32
N GLU A 110 19.50 -5.78 7.54
CA GLU A 110 20.88 -5.25 7.49
C GLU A 110 20.90 -3.75 7.15
N GLU A 111 20.10 -3.32 6.17
CA GLU A 111 19.97 -1.90 5.83
C GLU A 111 19.33 -1.07 6.97
N ALA A 112 18.49 -1.69 7.81
CA ALA A 112 17.90 -1.04 8.98
C ALA A 112 18.91 -0.82 10.10
N ASP A 113 19.73 -1.84 10.35
CA ASP A 113 20.83 -1.76 11.32
C ASP A 113 21.86 -0.71 10.87
N GLU A 114 22.18 -0.65 9.57
CA GLU A 114 23.04 0.41 9.02
C GLU A 114 22.42 1.81 9.18
N THR A 115 21.11 1.96 8.95
CA THR A 115 20.42 3.23 9.14
C THR A 115 20.46 3.68 10.60
N GLU A 116 20.23 2.77 11.54
CA GLU A 116 20.35 3.04 12.98
C GLU A 116 21.78 3.49 13.33
N HIS A 117 22.79 2.79 12.83
CA HIS A 117 24.20 3.15 13.03
C HIS A 117 24.49 4.59 12.58
N TRP A 118 24.06 4.97 11.37
CA TRP A 118 24.30 6.34 10.87
C TRP A 118 23.54 7.40 11.65
N LEU A 119 22.33 7.11 12.13
CA LEU A 119 21.59 8.02 13.01
C LEU A 119 22.32 8.21 14.34
N ALA A 120 22.86 7.14 14.93
CA ALA A 120 23.65 7.20 16.16
C ALA A 120 24.95 8.00 15.96
N VAL A 121 25.62 7.87 14.80
CA VAL A 121 26.79 8.69 14.46
C VAL A 121 26.43 10.17 14.39
N ILE A 122 25.29 10.52 13.80
CA ILE A 122 24.82 11.91 13.69
C ILE A 122 24.52 12.52 15.07
N ASP A 123 23.86 11.74 15.94
CA ASP A 123 23.55 12.15 17.31
C ASP A 123 24.83 12.30 18.16
N GLY A 124 25.72 11.30 18.11
CA GLY A 124 27.00 11.33 18.83
C GLY A 124 27.96 12.44 18.36
N ALA A 125 27.85 12.87 17.10
CA ALA A 125 28.58 14.02 16.57
C ALA A 125 27.92 15.37 16.87
N ALA A 126 26.77 15.38 17.57
CA ALA A 126 25.98 16.57 17.88
C ALA A 126 25.63 17.45 16.66
N ILE A 127 25.48 16.82 15.48
CA ILE A 127 25.16 17.51 14.22
C ILE A 127 23.73 18.06 14.24
N VAL A 128 22.83 17.41 14.98
CA VAL A 128 21.43 17.80 15.10
C VAL A 128 21.08 17.94 16.57
N SER A 129 20.36 19.01 16.92
CA SER A 129 19.85 19.17 18.28
C SER A 129 18.66 18.23 18.49
N THR A 130 18.87 17.16 19.26
CA THR A 130 17.80 16.29 19.72
C THR A 130 16.89 17.10 20.65
N THR A 131 15.68 17.43 20.16
CA THR A 131 14.65 18.03 21.02
C THR A 131 14.11 16.91 21.90
N ALA A 132 14.41 16.96 23.18
CA ALA A 132 13.92 16.03 24.20
C ALA A 132 12.42 16.15 24.41
#